data_AF-A0A6G0JL44-F1
#
_entry.id   AF-A0A6G0JL44-F1
#
_cell.length_a   1.000
_cell.length_b   1.000
_cell.length_c   1.000
_cell.angle_alpha   90.00
_cell.angle_beta   90.00
_cell.angle_gamma   90.00
#
_symmetry.space_group_name_H-M   'P 1'
#
loop_
_entity.id
_entity.type
_entity.pdbx_description
1 polymer ?
#
loop_
_entity_poly.entity_id
_entity_poly.type
_entity_poly.pdbx_seq_one_letter_code
_entity_poly.pdbx_strand_id
1 'polypeptide(L)'
;MVKTGGHLIPTKIETLTKDVPWNRTMINEIVLSTWPAVSEADPDGGGSGVPGPPFRAQAIIANPVSYGHIHVAERLGVPLHIMFPQPWVPTMAFPHPLSNLAYTGKPQKRNYLSYKLVDLIMWHGTEGMINEFRTEVLKLRTIRNGDLGSELLLDLEIPHAFMWSPQLVPKPADWGDLYDVIGTVSLKEAASVYSPSPELEAFLGDDGGPIFVGFGSMVLADPLATTKMIVDAATQANVRVLIQSSWSDM
;
A
#
# COMPACT_ATOMS: atom_id res chain seq x y z
N MET A 1 -2.78 -4.51 -6.72
CA MET A 1 -3.87 -4.03 -5.84
C MET A 1 -4.79 -3.01 -6.51
N VAL A 2 -4.27 -2.15 -7.39
CA VAL A 2 -5.05 -1.10 -8.10
C VAL A 2 -6.01 -1.66 -9.18
N LYS A 3 -5.66 -2.78 -9.83
CA LYS A 3 -6.51 -3.43 -10.85
C LYS A 3 -7.58 -4.37 -10.29
N THR A 4 -7.52 -4.74 -9.02
CA THR A 4 -8.50 -5.66 -8.38
C THR A 4 -9.61 -4.93 -7.63
N GLY A 5 -9.70 -3.60 -7.77
CA GLY A 5 -10.72 -2.80 -7.09
C GLY A 5 -10.72 -2.97 -5.57
N GLY A 6 -9.55 -3.16 -4.95
CA GLY A 6 -9.43 -3.35 -3.51
C GLY A 6 -9.84 -4.73 -2.97
N HIS A 7 -10.18 -5.70 -3.83
CA HIS A 7 -10.54 -7.05 -3.40
C HIS A 7 -9.33 -7.99 -3.54
N LEU A 8 -8.96 -8.66 -2.44
CA LEU A 8 -7.98 -9.76 -2.46
C LEU A 8 -8.66 -11.14 -2.52
N ILE A 9 -9.96 -11.20 -2.23
CA ILE A 9 -10.79 -12.40 -2.38
C ILE A 9 -11.83 -12.11 -3.47
N PRO A 10 -11.75 -12.76 -4.64
CA PRO A 10 -12.70 -12.51 -5.72
C PRO A 10 -14.09 -12.98 -5.31
N THR A 11 -15.09 -12.11 -5.43
CA THR A 11 -16.50 -12.40 -5.11
C THR A 11 -17.20 -13.23 -6.18
N LYS A 12 -16.51 -13.57 -7.27
CA LYS A 12 -17.04 -14.35 -8.41
C LYS A 12 -16.04 -15.44 -8.83
N ILE A 13 -16.55 -16.65 -9.08
CA ILE A 13 -15.77 -17.85 -9.44
C ILE A 13 -14.95 -17.67 -10.74
N GLU A 14 -15.44 -16.87 -11.69
CA GLU A 14 -14.72 -16.59 -12.95
C GLU A 14 -13.52 -15.63 -12.77
N THR A 15 -13.56 -14.78 -11.74
CA THR A 15 -12.48 -13.85 -11.38
C THR A 15 -11.33 -14.60 -10.66
N LEU A 16 -11.66 -15.68 -9.95
CA LEU A 16 -10.69 -16.58 -9.33
C LEU A 16 -9.76 -17.27 -10.35
N THR A 17 -10.24 -17.57 -11.56
CA THR A 17 -9.45 -18.36 -12.54
C THR A 17 -8.49 -17.49 -13.37
N LYS A 18 -8.83 -16.22 -13.62
CA LYS A 18 -8.02 -15.30 -14.45
C LYS A 18 -7.08 -14.42 -13.63
N ASP A 19 -7.51 -13.94 -12.47
CA ASP A 19 -6.73 -12.96 -11.71
C ASP A 19 -5.73 -13.62 -10.76
N VAL A 20 -5.99 -14.85 -10.30
CA VAL A 20 -5.10 -15.56 -9.37
C VAL A 20 -3.72 -15.83 -9.97
N PRO A 21 -3.57 -16.32 -11.21
CA PRO A 21 -2.25 -16.50 -11.82
C PRO A 21 -1.49 -15.18 -11.99
N TRP A 22 -2.15 -14.12 -12.48
CA TRP A 22 -1.53 -12.81 -12.67
C TRP A 22 -1.11 -12.17 -11.33
N ASN A 23 -1.96 -12.28 -10.31
CA ASN A 23 -1.64 -11.82 -8.96
C ASN A 23 -0.46 -12.59 -8.35
N ARG A 24 -0.33 -13.91 -8.61
CA ARG A 24 0.83 -14.68 -8.14
C ARG A 24 2.13 -14.26 -8.81
N THR A 25 2.15 -14.05 -10.13
CA THR A 25 3.36 -13.56 -10.81
C THR A 25 3.79 -12.20 -10.26
N MET A 26 2.84 -11.26 -10.12
CA MET A 26 3.12 -9.94 -9.56
C MET A 26 3.66 -10.02 -8.12
N ILE A 27 3.08 -10.85 -7.25
CA ILE A 27 3.58 -11.02 -5.88
C ILE A 27 5.00 -11.63 -5.90
N ASN A 28 5.27 -12.56 -6.83
CA ASN A 28 6.61 -13.15 -6.97
C ASN A 28 7.65 -12.12 -7.36
N GLU A 29 7.34 -11.29 -8.36
CA GLU A 29 8.21 -10.19 -8.79
C GLU A 29 8.47 -9.22 -7.63
N ILE A 30 7.43 -8.84 -6.87
CA ILE A 30 7.55 -8.00 -5.69
C ILE A 30 8.49 -8.65 -4.65
N VAL A 31 8.25 -9.90 -4.26
CA VAL A 31 9.09 -10.62 -3.29
C VAL A 31 10.54 -10.68 -3.77
N LEU A 32 10.77 -11.10 -5.03
CA LEU A 32 12.11 -11.23 -5.59
C LEU A 32 12.86 -9.90 -5.67
N SER A 33 12.16 -8.80 -5.92
CA SER A 33 12.75 -7.45 -5.96
C SER A 33 13.30 -6.97 -4.61
N THR A 34 12.86 -7.56 -3.49
CA THR A 34 13.28 -7.11 -2.16
C THR A 34 14.76 -7.39 -1.86
N TRP A 35 15.36 -8.41 -2.47
CA TRP A 35 16.78 -8.71 -2.25
C TRP A 35 17.70 -7.71 -2.98
N PRO A 36 17.56 -7.50 -4.31
CA PRO A 36 18.30 -6.44 -5.00
C PRO A 36 18.19 -5.07 -4.33
N ALA A 37 16.99 -4.72 -3.85
CA ALA A 37 16.73 -3.43 -3.20
C ALA A 37 17.59 -3.13 -1.96
N VAL A 38 18.20 -4.14 -1.33
CA VAL A 38 19.05 -3.97 -0.14
C VAL A 38 20.53 -4.28 -0.36
N SER A 39 20.87 -4.80 -1.54
CA SER A 39 22.21 -5.33 -1.84
C SER A 39 22.83 -4.80 -3.13
N GLU A 40 22.03 -4.36 -4.10
CA GLU A 40 22.51 -3.80 -5.36
C GLU A 40 22.65 -2.28 -5.25
N ALA A 41 23.40 -1.68 -6.18
CA ALA A 41 23.47 -0.23 -6.29
C ALA A 41 22.10 0.33 -6.69
N ASP A 42 21.74 1.49 -6.14
CA ASP A 42 20.56 2.23 -6.59
C ASP A 42 20.72 2.55 -8.09
N PRO A 43 19.83 2.07 -8.98
CA PRO A 43 19.96 2.31 -10.42
C PRO A 43 19.94 3.79 -10.80
N ASP A 44 19.37 4.64 -9.94
CA ASP A 44 19.25 6.09 -10.15
C ASP A 44 20.00 6.91 -9.08
N GLY A 45 20.87 6.27 -8.29
CA GLY A 45 21.55 6.90 -7.15
C GLY A 45 22.52 8.03 -7.54
N GLY A 46 22.96 8.08 -8.80
CA GLY A 46 23.73 9.18 -9.38
C GLY A 46 22.92 10.13 -10.27
N GLY A 47 21.60 9.94 -10.34
CA GLY A 47 20.69 10.58 -11.31
C GLY A 47 20.04 9.56 -12.24
N SER A 48 19.09 10.01 -13.07
CA SER A 48 18.30 9.14 -13.97
C SER A 48 19.19 8.28 -14.88
N GLY A 49 19.12 6.97 -14.72
CA GLY A 49 19.92 5.98 -15.47
C GLY A 49 21.40 5.90 -15.09
N VAL A 50 21.79 6.54 -13.98
CA VAL A 50 23.17 6.54 -13.47
C VAL A 50 23.21 5.80 -12.13
N PRO A 51 23.77 4.58 -12.09
CA PRO A 51 23.87 3.82 -10.86
C PRO A 51 24.65 4.55 -9.78
N GLY A 52 24.14 4.50 -8.56
CA GLY A 52 24.83 4.94 -7.35
C GLY A 52 25.98 4.02 -6.96
N PRO A 53 26.70 4.36 -5.87
CA PRO A 53 27.70 3.47 -5.32
C PRO A 53 27.06 2.18 -4.77
N PRO A 54 27.77 1.04 -4.79
CA PRO A 54 27.34 -0.16 -4.08
C PRO A 54 27.11 0.14 -2.59
N PHE A 55 26.05 -0.41 -2.02
CA PHE A 55 25.77 -0.27 -0.59
C PHE A 55 25.33 -1.60 0.02
N ARG A 56 25.34 -1.64 1.36
CA ARG A 56 24.69 -2.69 2.14
C ARG A 56 23.72 -2.01 3.07
N ALA A 57 22.44 -2.37 2.99
CA ALA A 57 21.44 -1.83 3.91
C ALA A 57 21.84 -2.13 5.37
N GLN A 58 21.75 -1.12 6.23
CA GLN A 58 21.99 -1.23 7.68
C GLN A 58 20.69 -1.22 8.50
N ALA A 59 19.58 -0.87 7.85
CA ALA A 59 18.21 -0.93 8.35
C ALA A 59 17.28 -1.00 7.14
N ILE A 60 16.07 -1.53 7.34
CA ILE A 60 15.05 -1.63 6.29
C ILE A 60 13.79 -0.91 6.75
N ILE A 61 13.30 0.00 5.91
CA ILE A 61 11.95 0.56 6.02
C ILE A 61 11.15 0.01 4.86
N ALA A 62 10.05 -0.68 5.15
CA ALA A 62 9.27 -1.36 4.12
C ALA A 62 7.76 -1.17 4.31
N ASN A 63 7.02 -1.27 3.22
CA ASN A 63 5.58 -1.53 3.29
C ASN A 63 5.34 -3.04 3.50
N PRO A 64 4.27 -3.45 4.21
CA PRO A 64 4.00 -4.86 4.48
C PRO A 64 3.60 -5.65 3.23
N VAL A 65 3.07 -4.97 2.20
CA VAL A 65 2.66 -5.60 0.92
C VAL A 65 3.85 -5.97 0.01
N SER A 66 5.08 -5.75 0.45
CA SER A 66 6.29 -6.21 -0.23
C SER A 66 6.65 -7.67 0.08
N TYR A 67 6.11 -8.24 1.17
CA TYR A 67 6.23 -9.65 1.62
C TYR A 67 7.65 -10.21 1.86
N GLY A 68 8.69 -9.74 1.18
CA GLY A 68 10.08 -10.20 1.34
C GLY A 68 10.85 -9.51 2.47
N HIS A 69 10.37 -8.36 2.95
CA HIS A 69 11.08 -7.45 3.86
C HIS A 69 11.68 -8.14 5.11
N ILE A 70 10.91 -9.00 5.79
CA ILE A 70 11.33 -9.63 7.05
C ILE A 70 12.36 -10.74 6.82
N HIS A 71 12.24 -11.44 5.70
CA HIS A 71 13.18 -12.50 5.33
C HIS A 71 14.52 -11.91 4.89
N VAL A 72 14.48 -10.80 4.15
CA VAL A 72 15.68 -10.05 3.79
C VAL A 72 16.35 -9.46 5.02
N ALA A 73 15.58 -8.90 5.97
CA ALA A 73 16.09 -8.42 7.25
C ALA A 73 16.79 -9.54 8.07
N GLU A 74 16.15 -10.72 8.16
CA GLU A 74 16.72 -11.93 8.79
C GLU A 74 18.05 -12.31 8.12
N ARG A 75 18.11 -12.29 6.79
CA ARG A 75 19.32 -12.66 6.05
C ARG A 75 20.48 -11.70 6.28
N LEU A 76 20.20 -10.40 6.34
CA LEU A 76 21.20 -9.36 6.53
C LEU A 76 21.60 -9.15 7.99
N GLY A 77 20.75 -9.55 8.94
CA GLY A 77 20.92 -9.30 10.37
C GLY A 77 20.74 -7.83 10.73
N VAL A 78 19.76 -7.14 10.12
CA VAL A 78 19.52 -5.70 10.28
C VAL A 78 18.10 -5.41 10.78
N PRO A 79 17.88 -4.29 11.48
CA PRO A 79 16.54 -3.91 11.94
C PRO A 79 15.58 -3.65 10.78
N LEU A 80 14.31 -4.00 11.00
CA LEU A 80 13.19 -3.76 10.11
C LEU A 80 12.17 -2.85 10.81
N HIS A 81 11.69 -1.84 10.09
CA HIS A 81 10.56 -0.99 10.48
C HIS A 81 9.51 -1.00 9.37
N ILE A 82 8.25 -1.23 9.72
CA ILE A 82 7.16 -1.22 8.73
C ILE A 82 6.48 0.16 8.69
N MET A 83 6.32 0.73 7.51
CA MET A 83 5.59 1.98 7.31
C MET A 83 4.45 1.80 6.31
N PHE A 84 3.24 2.19 6.69
CA PHE A 84 2.07 2.01 5.81
C PHE A 84 0.98 3.06 6.03
N PRO A 85 0.24 3.48 4.98
CA PRO A 85 -0.83 4.48 5.10
C PRO A 85 -2.19 3.85 5.41
N GLN A 86 -2.27 2.53 5.59
CA GLN A 86 -3.53 1.82 5.89
C GLN A 86 -3.34 0.92 7.11
N PRO A 87 -4.41 0.66 7.88
CA PRO A 87 -4.31 -0.27 9.00
C PRO A 87 -4.00 -1.68 8.51
N TRP A 88 -2.91 -2.25 9.02
CA TRP A 88 -2.39 -3.55 8.58
C TRP A 88 -1.94 -4.44 9.75
N VAL A 89 -2.31 -4.07 10.97
CA VAL A 89 -2.02 -4.86 12.19
C VAL A 89 -3.30 -5.05 12.99
N PRO A 90 -3.45 -6.17 13.73
CA PRO A 90 -4.66 -6.48 14.47
C PRO A 90 -5.12 -5.37 15.42
N THR A 91 -6.43 -5.05 15.38
CA THR A 91 -7.10 -4.17 16.34
C THR A 91 -8.59 -4.46 16.43
N MET A 92 -9.18 -4.16 17.57
CA MET A 92 -10.64 -4.15 17.76
C MET A 92 -11.31 -2.91 17.16
N ALA A 93 -10.59 -1.82 16.88
CA ALA A 93 -11.19 -0.53 16.50
C ALA A 93 -11.94 -0.57 15.15
N PHE A 94 -11.34 -1.18 14.13
CA PHE A 94 -11.90 -1.31 12.79
C PHE A 94 -11.45 -2.63 12.15
N PRO A 95 -12.26 -3.21 11.24
CA PRO A 95 -11.93 -4.49 10.62
C PRO A 95 -10.75 -4.37 9.65
N HIS A 96 -10.14 -5.51 9.30
CA HIS A 96 -9.11 -5.58 8.26
C HIS A 96 -9.68 -5.02 6.93
N PRO A 97 -8.97 -4.14 6.20
CA PRO A 97 -9.46 -3.50 4.97
C PRO A 97 -10.02 -4.45 3.90
N LEU A 98 -9.55 -5.69 3.92
CA LEU A 98 -9.88 -6.75 2.94
C LEU A 98 -10.92 -7.75 3.43
N SER A 99 -11.42 -7.60 4.66
CA SER A 99 -12.39 -8.55 5.24
C SER A 99 -13.83 -8.33 4.76
N ASN A 100 -14.10 -7.22 4.05
CA ASN A 100 -15.44 -6.76 3.68
C ASN A 100 -16.41 -6.61 4.87
N LEU A 101 -15.92 -6.58 6.11
CA LEU A 101 -16.75 -6.33 7.27
C LEU A 101 -17.12 -4.85 7.36
N ALA A 102 -18.39 -4.57 7.66
CA ALA A 102 -18.86 -3.21 7.88
C ALA A 102 -18.24 -2.61 9.15
N TYR A 103 -17.73 -1.39 9.04
CA TYR A 103 -17.33 -0.59 10.18
C TYR A 103 -18.57 -0.13 10.95
N THR A 104 -18.55 -0.30 12.28
CA THR A 104 -19.70 0.02 13.15
C THR A 104 -19.45 1.17 14.11
N GLY A 105 -18.30 1.83 14.04
CA GLY A 105 -17.95 2.92 14.96
C GLY A 105 -17.59 2.48 16.38
N LYS A 106 -17.56 1.17 16.66
CA LYS A 106 -17.32 0.62 18.01
C LYS A 106 -16.26 -0.47 17.98
N PRO A 107 -15.42 -0.58 19.04
CA PRO A 107 -14.48 -1.68 19.17
C PRO A 107 -15.19 -3.04 19.23
N GLN A 108 -14.75 -4.01 18.42
CA GLN A 108 -15.34 -5.34 18.36
C GLN A 108 -14.26 -6.41 18.19
N LYS A 109 -14.37 -7.53 18.94
CA LYS A 109 -13.45 -8.68 18.81
C LYS A 109 -13.40 -9.25 17.39
N ARG A 110 -14.51 -9.19 16.64
CA ARG A 110 -14.56 -9.63 15.24
C ARG A 110 -13.62 -8.84 14.32
N ASN A 111 -13.35 -7.57 14.64
CA ASN A 111 -12.40 -6.75 13.88
C ASN A 111 -11.00 -7.32 14.04
N TYR A 112 -10.58 -7.61 15.28
CA TYR A 112 -9.29 -8.23 15.55
C TYR A 112 -9.16 -9.60 14.86
N LEU A 113 -10.20 -10.44 14.97
CA LEU A 113 -10.23 -11.76 14.32
C LEU A 113 -10.17 -11.66 12.78
N SER A 114 -10.66 -10.58 12.20
CA SER A 114 -10.59 -10.39 10.74
C SER A 114 -9.15 -10.22 10.25
N TYR A 115 -8.24 -9.64 11.06
CA TYR A 115 -6.82 -9.59 10.70
C TYR A 115 -6.22 -10.98 10.69
N LYS A 116 -6.38 -11.74 11.78
CA LYS A 116 -5.87 -13.12 11.89
C LYS A 116 -6.35 -14.00 10.74
N LEU A 117 -7.62 -13.89 10.34
CA LEU A 117 -8.17 -14.65 9.22
C LEU A 117 -7.57 -14.22 7.87
N VAL A 118 -7.47 -12.91 7.62
CA VAL A 118 -6.92 -12.39 6.36
C VAL A 118 -5.43 -12.71 6.25
N ASP A 119 -4.65 -12.52 7.31
CA ASP A 119 -3.22 -12.83 7.37
C ASP A 119 -2.97 -14.32 7.11
N LEU A 120 -3.81 -15.21 7.66
CA LEU A 120 -3.73 -16.64 7.41
C LEU A 120 -4.01 -16.99 5.94
N ILE A 121 -5.04 -16.38 5.34
CA ILE A 121 -5.36 -16.58 3.91
C ILE A 121 -4.23 -16.06 3.02
N MET A 122 -3.69 -14.88 3.33
CA MET A 122 -2.55 -14.31 2.61
C MET A 122 -1.33 -15.22 2.71
N TRP A 123 -0.99 -15.68 3.91
CA TRP A 123 0.12 -16.59 4.14
C TRP A 123 -0.02 -17.86 3.31
N HIS A 124 -1.16 -18.55 3.36
CA HIS A 124 -1.36 -19.75 2.55
C HIS A 124 -1.27 -19.49 1.03
N GLY A 125 -1.64 -18.30 0.57
CA GLY A 125 -1.51 -17.90 -0.83
C GLY A 125 -0.05 -17.67 -1.27
N THR A 126 0.83 -17.28 -0.35
CA THR A 126 2.21 -16.86 -0.62
C THR A 126 3.29 -17.79 -0.06
N GLU A 127 2.94 -18.72 0.83
CA GLU A 127 3.86 -19.60 1.57
C GLU A 127 4.88 -20.29 0.67
N GLY A 128 4.42 -20.93 -0.41
CA GLY A 128 5.30 -21.67 -1.32
C GLY A 128 6.34 -20.77 -1.98
N MET A 129 5.91 -19.59 -2.41
CA MET A 129 6.76 -18.58 -3.06
C MET A 129 7.74 -17.95 -2.07
N ILE A 130 7.28 -17.63 -0.85
CA ILE A 130 8.13 -17.13 0.22
C ILE A 130 9.18 -18.17 0.59
N ASN A 131 8.80 -19.44 0.73
CA ASN A 131 9.73 -20.51 1.07
C ASN A 131 10.76 -20.77 -0.04
N GLU A 132 10.35 -20.73 -1.31
CA GLU A 132 11.27 -20.79 -2.46
C GLU A 132 12.23 -19.59 -2.46
N PHE A 133 11.74 -18.37 -2.26
CA PHE A 133 12.59 -17.18 -2.12
C PHE A 133 13.59 -17.33 -0.97
N ARG A 134 13.14 -17.82 0.19
CA ARG A 134 13.99 -18.06 1.36
C ARG A 134 15.09 -19.07 1.05
N THR A 135 14.79 -20.21 0.43
CA THR A 135 15.79 -21.26 0.19
C THR A 135 16.69 -20.98 -1.01
N GLU A 136 16.12 -20.53 -2.11
CA GLU A 136 16.82 -20.39 -3.39
C GLU A 136 17.59 -19.07 -3.50
N VAL A 137 17.04 -17.97 -2.99
CA VAL A 137 17.69 -16.65 -3.05
C VAL A 137 18.43 -16.35 -1.76
N LEU A 138 17.72 -16.37 -0.63
CA LEU A 138 18.29 -15.93 0.65
C LEU A 138 19.16 -16.99 1.34
N LYS A 139 19.06 -18.26 0.93
CA LYS A 139 19.73 -19.40 1.57
C LYS A 139 19.36 -19.53 3.07
N LEU A 140 18.12 -19.19 3.40
CA LEU A 140 17.51 -19.36 4.72
C LEU A 140 16.71 -20.67 4.79
N ARG A 141 16.43 -21.13 6.01
CA ARG A 141 15.54 -22.28 6.22
C ARG A 141 14.10 -21.94 5.79
N THR A 142 13.36 -22.96 5.37
CA THR A 142 11.91 -22.83 5.18
C THR A 142 11.21 -22.50 6.50
N ILE A 143 10.12 -21.73 6.40
CA ILE A 143 9.09 -21.57 7.41
C ILE A 143 8.20 -22.80 7.32
N ARG A 144 8.14 -23.57 8.39
CA ARG A 144 7.42 -24.85 8.49
C ARG A 144 6.05 -24.63 9.10
N ASN A 145 5.16 -25.61 8.92
CA ASN A 145 3.91 -25.68 9.68
C ASN A 145 4.22 -25.63 11.19
N GLY A 146 3.63 -24.65 11.88
CA GLY A 146 3.86 -24.38 13.29
C GLY A 146 4.83 -23.24 13.60
N ASP A 147 5.60 -22.73 12.61
CA ASP A 147 6.42 -21.52 12.77
C ASP A 147 5.57 -20.22 12.72
N LEU A 148 4.23 -20.33 12.67
CA LEU A 148 3.28 -19.22 12.62
C LEU A 148 3.64 -18.15 11.57
N GLY A 149 3.89 -18.58 10.33
CA GLY A 149 4.33 -17.71 9.23
C GLY A 149 3.48 -16.45 9.00
N SER A 150 2.16 -16.55 9.18
CA SER A 150 1.22 -15.42 9.11
C SER A 150 1.37 -14.39 10.24
N GLU A 151 2.04 -14.74 11.33
CA GLU A 151 2.15 -13.92 12.55
C GLU A 151 3.57 -13.41 12.80
N LEU A 152 4.53 -13.71 11.92
CA LEU A 152 5.95 -13.37 12.13
C LEU A 152 6.21 -11.91 12.50
N LEU A 153 5.51 -10.96 11.89
CA LEU A 153 5.66 -9.53 12.22
C LEU A 153 5.21 -9.20 13.65
N LEU A 154 4.17 -9.89 14.14
CA LEU A 154 3.66 -9.73 15.50
C LEU A 154 4.54 -10.47 16.51
N ASP A 155 4.87 -11.73 16.23
CA ASP A 155 5.64 -12.59 17.14
C ASP A 155 7.07 -12.10 17.34
N LEU A 156 7.65 -11.44 16.33
CA LEU A 156 8.97 -10.82 16.41
C LEU A 156 8.92 -9.35 16.85
N GLU A 157 7.76 -8.85 17.25
CA GLU A 157 7.56 -7.46 17.72
C GLU A 157 8.17 -6.43 16.77
N ILE A 158 7.90 -6.57 15.46
CA ILE A 158 8.43 -5.63 14.45
C ILE A 158 7.69 -4.29 14.60
N PRO A 159 8.39 -3.15 14.77
CA PRO A 159 7.76 -1.86 14.95
C PRO A 159 7.06 -1.39 13.66
N HIS A 160 5.87 -0.79 13.81
CA HIS A 160 5.12 -0.22 12.70
C HIS A 160 4.81 1.27 12.92
N ALA A 161 4.94 2.07 11.88
CA ALA A 161 4.47 3.45 11.83
C ALA A 161 3.42 3.64 10.74
N PHE A 162 2.28 4.18 11.14
CA PHE A 162 1.14 4.44 10.31
C PHE A 162 1.11 5.90 9.86
N MET A 163 1.10 6.10 8.54
CA MET A 163 1.35 7.40 7.91
C MET A 163 0.05 8.18 7.64
N TRP A 164 -0.86 8.21 8.60
CA TRP A 164 -2.08 9.03 8.55
C TRP A 164 -2.15 9.99 9.74
N SER A 165 -2.94 11.05 9.59
CA SER A 165 -3.15 12.02 10.65
C SER A 165 -3.90 11.40 11.84
N PRO A 166 -3.39 11.51 13.08
CA PRO A 166 -4.11 11.07 14.27
C PRO A 166 -5.41 11.85 14.52
N GLN A 167 -5.58 13.02 13.88
CA GLN A 167 -6.83 13.79 13.90
C GLN A 167 -7.92 13.16 13.01
N LEU A 168 -7.52 12.42 11.98
CA LEU A 168 -8.45 11.70 11.11
C LEU A 168 -8.82 10.35 11.71
N VAL A 169 -7.81 9.55 12.07
CA VAL A 169 -7.98 8.26 12.75
C VAL A 169 -7.00 8.21 13.92
N PRO A 170 -7.49 8.28 15.17
CA PRO A 170 -6.60 8.20 16.33
C PRO A 170 -5.99 6.80 16.45
N LYS A 171 -4.83 6.72 17.11
CA LYS A 171 -4.17 5.45 17.47
C LYS A 171 -5.16 4.57 18.27
N PRO A 172 -5.48 3.35 17.80
CA PRO A 172 -6.24 2.39 18.58
C PRO A 172 -5.63 2.12 19.96
N ALA A 173 -6.50 2.02 20.98
CA ALA A 173 -6.08 1.85 22.36
C ALA A 173 -5.39 0.49 22.64
N ASP A 174 -5.60 -0.50 21.76
CA ASP A 174 -5.07 -1.86 21.87
C ASP A 174 -3.73 -2.06 21.14
N TRP A 175 -3.09 -1.00 20.65
CA TRP A 175 -1.80 -1.07 19.94
C TRP A 175 -0.56 -0.95 20.82
N GLY A 176 -0.69 -0.50 22.07
CA GLY A 176 0.45 -0.32 22.97
C GLY A 176 1.54 0.57 22.35
N ASP A 177 2.81 0.28 22.67
CA ASP A 177 3.96 1.09 22.22
C ASP A 177 4.62 0.55 20.94
N LEU A 178 4.20 -0.61 20.44
CA LEU A 178 4.79 -1.24 19.26
C LEU A 178 4.38 -0.57 17.94
N TYR A 179 3.18 0.04 17.92
CA TYR A 179 2.61 0.63 16.73
C TYR A 179 2.27 2.10 16.93
N ASP A 180 2.71 2.98 16.03
CA ASP A 180 2.48 4.42 16.12
C ASP A 180 1.70 4.97 14.94
N VAL A 181 0.89 5.99 15.20
CA VAL A 181 0.26 6.83 14.17
C VAL A 181 1.03 8.14 14.13
N ILE A 182 1.86 8.33 13.10
CA ILE A 182 2.90 9.36 13.08
C ILE A 182 2.48 10.64 12.33
N GLY A 183 1.30 10.66 11.73
CA GLY A 183 0.87 11.76 10.87
C GLY A 183 1.18 11.52 9.39
N THR A 184 0.82 12.50 8.57
CA THR A 184 1.08 12.47 7.14
C THR A 184 2.55 12.77 6.86
N VAL A 185 3.22 11.86 6.14
CA VAL A 185 4.58 12.09 5.66
C VAL A 185 4.50 12.94 4.39
N SER A 186 5.02 14.16 4.45
CA SER A 186 5.09 15.09 3.33
C SER A 186 6.50 15.66 3.21
N LEU A 187 6.94 15.91 1.98
CA LEU A 187 8.18 16.63 1.74
C LEU A 187 8.01 18.07 2.22
N LYS A 188 8.99 18.57 3.00
CA LYS A 188 8.95 19.95 3.53
C LYS A 188 9.05 21.00 2.42
N GLU A 189 9.73 20.65 1.34
CA GLU A 189 9.93 21.48 0.16
C GLU A 189 9.38 20.73 -1.05
N ALA A 190 8.75 21.45 -1.97
CA ALA A 190 8.34 20.87 -3.24
C ALA A 190 9.59 20.37 -3.97
N ALA A 191 9.55 19.13 -4.47
CA ALA A 191 10.66 18.53 -5.22
C ALA A 191 11.03 19.33 -6.49
N SER A 192 10.12 20.21 -6.94
CA SER A 192 10.33 21.18 -8.00
C SER A 192 9.46 22.42 -7.78
N VAL A 193 9.92 23.55 -8.32
CA VAL A 193 9.07 24.73 -8.49
C VAL A 193 8.15 24.45 -9.68
N TYR A 194 6.86 24.30 -9.41
CA TYR A 194 5.86 24.15 -10.46
C TYR A 194 5.30 25.52 -10.85
N SER A 195 5.44 25.88 -12.12
CA SER A 195 4.74 27.03 -12.71
C SER A 195 3.60 26.49 -13.59
N PRO A 196 2.33 26.82 -13.30
CA PRO A 196 1.21 26.40 -14.15
C PRO A 196 1.33 26.99 -15.55
N SER A 197 0.70 26.37 -16.55
CA SER A 197 0.58 26.99 -17.86
C SER A 197 -0.33 28.23 -17.78
N PRO A 198 -0.18 29.23 -18.68
CA PRO A 198 -1.05 30.41 -18.68
C PRO A 198 -2.54 30.07 -18.75
N GLU A 199 -2.91 28.99 -19.44
CA GLU A 199 -4.29 28.51 -19.54
C GLU A 199 -4.80 27.96 -18.21
N LEU A 200 -3.97 27.17 -17.51
CA LEU A 200 -4.33 26.66 -16.19
C LEU A 200 -4.40 27.79 -15.17
N GLU A 201 -3.45 28.72 -15.18
CA GLU A 201 -3.44 29.88 -14.29
C GLU A 201 -4.69 30.75 -14.50
N ALA A 202 -5.03 31.06 -15.75
CA ALA A 202 -6.26 31.77 -16.09
C ALA A 202 -7.53 31.00 -15.69
N PHE A 203 -7.52 29.66 -15.80
CA PHE A 203 -8.65 28.83 -15.39
C PHE A 203 -8.82 28.76 -13.87
N LEU A 204 -7.72 28.72 -13.11
CA LEU A 204 -7.74 28.77 -11.65
C LEU A 204 -8.34 30.10 -11.19
N GLY A 205 -7.84 31.22 -11.73
CA GLY A 205 -8.32 32.56 -11.38
C GLY A 205 -8.17 32.92 -9.90
N ASP A 206 -8.67 34.10 -9.51
CA ASP A 206 -8.52 34.67 -8.16
C ASP A 206 -9.82 34.67 -7.33
N ASP A 207 -10.90 34.08 -7.87
CA ASP A 207 -12.27 34.09 -7.35
C ASP A 207 -12.62 32.84 -6.50
N GLY A 208 -11.62 32.20 -5.91
CA GLY A 208 -11.78 31.01 -5.06
C GLY A 208 -11.54 29.67 -5.78
N GLY A 209 -11.33 29.69 -7.10
CA GLY A 209 -10.85 28.55 -7.87
C GLY A 209 -11.89 27.46 -8.20
N PRO A 210 -11.51 26.50 -9.06
CA PRO A 210 -12.33 25.34 -9.36
C PRO A 210 -12.28 24.28 -8.25
N ILE A 211 -13.28 23.41 -8.21
CA ILE A 211 -13.21 22.16 -7.43
C ILE A 211 -12.27 21.19 -8.15
N PHE A 212 -11.25 20.68 -7.47
CA PHE A 212 -10.39 19.62 -8.00
C PHE A 212 -11.05 18.24 -7.84
N VAL A 213 -11.10 17.47 -8.91
CA VAL A 213 -11.61 16.09 -8.92
C VAL A 213 -10.54 15.16 -9.47
N GLY A 214 -10.10 14.23 -8.62
CA GLY A 214 -9.16 13.18 -9.00
C GLY A 214 -9.42 11.91 -8.20
N PHE A 215 -9.36 10.77 -8.87
CA PHE A 215 -9.51 9.44 -8.24
C PHE A 215 -8.16 8.71 -8.09
N GLY A 216 -7.04 9.43 -8.28
CA GLY A 216 -5.71 8.83 -8.32
C GLY A 216 -5.61 7.75 -9.39
N SER A 217 -4.93 6.65 -9.09
CA SER A 217 -4.70 5.55 -10.03
C SER A 217 -5.87 4.56 -10.16
N MET A 218 -7.09 4.90 -9.76
CA MET A 218 -8.22 3.97 -9.80
C MET A 218 -8.68 3.64 -11.24
N VAL A 219 -9.02 2.38 -11.48
CA VAL A 219 -9.70 1.94 -12.72
C VAL A 219 -11.20 2.13 -12.52
N LEU A 220 -11.81 3.05 -13.26
CA LEU A 220 -13.26 3.22 -13.27
C LEU A 220 -13.92 2.24 -14.24
N ALA A 221 -15.10 1.75 -13.87
CA ALA A 221 -15.88 0.87 -14.73
C ALA A 221 -16.36 1.56 -16.01
N ASP A 222 -16.74 2.84 -15.90
CA ASP A 222 -17.14 3.68 -17.04
C ASP A 222 -16.60 5.12 -16.84
N PRO A 223 -15.38 5.41 -17.34
CA PRO A 223 -14.79 6.74 -17.23
C PRO A 223 -15.62 7.83 -17.91
N LEU A 224 -16.24 7.54 -19.06
CA LEU A 224 -17.03 8.51 -19.82
C LEU A 224 -18.30 8.91 -19.07
N ALA A 225 -19.05 7.93 -18.57
CA ALA A 225 -20.24 8.20 -17.77
C ALA A 225 -19.89 8.94 -16.46
N THR A 226 -18.75 8.60 -15.84
CA THR A 226 -18.28 9.29 -14.62
C THR A 226 -17.93 10.75 -14.90
N THR A 227 -17.18 11.03 -15.98
CA THR A 227 -16.87 12.41 -16.39
C THR A 227 -18.13 13.19 -16.72
N LYS A 228 -19.07 12.59 -17.47
CA LYS A 228 -20.36 13.23 -17.76
C LYS A 228 -21.10 13.59 -16.47
N MET A 229 -21.16 12.68 -15.51
CA MET A 229 -21.79 12.92 -14.21
C MET A 229 -21.13 14.09 -13.46
N ILE A 230 -19.80 14.17 -13.47
CA ILE A 230 -19.05 15.27 -12.84
C ILE A 230 -19.40 16.62 -13.50
N VAL A 231 -19.41 16.67 -14.84
CA VAL A 231 -19.75 17.89 -15.62
C VAL A 231 -21.21 18.31 -15.38
N ASP A 232 -22.15 17.35 -15.39
CA ASP A 232 -23.56 17.61 -15.12
C ASP A 232 -23.77 18.17 -13.70
N ALA A 233 -23.04 17.63 -12.71
CA ALA A 233 -23.09 18.10 -11.32
C ALA A 233 -22.48 19.51 -11.17
N ALA A 234 -21.35 19.78 -11.84
CA ALA A 234 -20.72 21.10 -11.86
C ALA A 234 -21.64 22.17 -12.45
N THR A 235 -22.33 21.82 -13.55
CA THR A 235 -23.29 22.70 -14.22
C THR A 235 -24.48 23.03 -13.32
N GLN A 236 -25.02 22.02 -12.63
CA GLN A 236 -26.13 22.21 -11.68
C GLN A 236 -25.73 23.05 -10.46
N ALA A 237 -24.51 22.85 -9.95
CA ALA A 237 -23.98 23.62 -8.83
C ALA A 237 -23.46 25.00 -9.22
N ASN A 238 -23.38 25.31 -10.52
CA ASN A 238 -22.80 26.54 -11.06
C ASN A 238 -21.36 26.79 -10.57
N VAL A 239 -20.52 25.75 -10.63
CA VAL A 239 -19.11 25.78 -10.21
C VAL A 239 -18.18 25.31 -11.32
N ARG A 240 -16.92 25.77 -11.29
CA ARG A 240 -15.84 25.25 -12.15
C ARG A 240 -15.25 23.98 -11.55
N VAL A 241 -14.81 23.05 -12.40
CA VAL A 241 -14.16 21.80 -11.97
C VAL A 241 -12.86 21.59 -12.76
N LEU A 242 -11.78 21.24 -12.06
CA LEU A 242 -10.52 20.79 -12.62
C LEU A 242 -10.42 19.27 -12.46
N ILE A 243 -10.40 18.53 -13.57
CA ILE A 243 -10.41 17.06 -13.56
C ILE A 243 -9.01 16.53 -13.87
N GLN A 244 -8.46 15.71 -12.98
CA GLN A 244 -7.19 15.01 -13.23
C GLN A 244 -7.40 13.91 -14.27
N SER A 245 -6.65 13.91 -15.37
CA SER A 245 -6.83 12.99 -16.50
C SER A 245 -6.37 11.55 -16.27
N SER A 246 -5.66 11.22 -15.18
CA SER A 246 -4.95 9.94 -15.01
C SER A 246 -5.82 8.66 -14.99
N TRP A 247 -7.15 8.79 -15.03
CA TRP A 247 -8.13 7.68 -15.01
C TRP A 247 -9.11 7.71 -16.19
N SER A 248 -9.00 8.72 -17.06
CA SER A 248 -9.75 8.85 -18.29
C SER A 248 -8.76 8.89 -19.44
N ASP A 249 -8.86 8.01 -20.43
CA ASP A 249 -8.06 8.10 -21.68
C ASP A 249 -8.52 9.30 -22.56
N MET A 250 -8.76 10.46 -21.95
CA MET A 250 -9.18 11.72 -22.56
C MET A 250 -8.02 12.71 -22.66
#